data_AF-A0A2V8HGZ6-F1
#
_entry.id   AF-A0A2V8HGZ6-F1
#
_cell.length_a   1.000
_cell.length_b   1.000
_cell.length_c   1.000
_cell.angle_alpha   90.00
_cell.angle_beta   90.00
_cell.angle_gamma   90.00
#
_symmetry.space_group_name_H-M   'P 1'
#
loop_
_entity.id
_entity.type
_entity.pdbx_description
1 polymer ?
#
loop_
_entity_poly.entity_id
_entity_poly.type
_entity_poly.pdbx_seq_one_letter_code
_entity_poly.pdbx_strand_id
1 'polypeptide(L)'
;FGCLPWIQTRPPRAFVADVPWRSRWRGVNVRLLSATSIQVNTFPSGHAAEALVAALLVIGASRTVSAWMFFNTAAISAGAVLGRYHYAADAIAGWIVAVVVWWLLG
;
A
#
# COMPACT_ATOMS: atom_id res chain seq x y z
N PHE A 1 0.78 -5.75 9.93
CA PHE A 1 -0.12 -6.32 10.96
C PHE A 1 0.17 -5.88 12.39
N GLY A 2 1.39 -5.40 12.71
CA GLY A 2 1.76 -5.00 14.07
C GLY A 2 1.01 -3.80 14.69
N CYS A 3 0.06 -3.16 14.00
CA CYS A 3 -0.80 -2.13 14.60
C CYS A 3 -2.25 -2.60 14.80
N LEU A 4 -2.62 -3.79 14.29
CA LEU A 4 -3.99 -4.28 14.24
C LEU A 4 -4.69 -4.40 15.62
N PRO A 5 -4.01 -4.82 16.71
CA PRO A 5 -4.61 -4.82 18.04
C PRO A 5 -4.94 -3.43 18.61
N TRP A 6 -4.28 -2.37 18.13
CA TRP A 6 -4.33 -1.03 18.74
C TRP A 6 -5.08 -0.01 17.89
N ILE A 7 -5.01 -0.14 16.56
CA ILE A 7 -5.61 0.79 15.61
C ILE A 7 -6.45 -0.03 14.63
N GLN A 8 -7.76 0.24 14.60
CA GLN A 8 -8.69 -0.40 13.69
C GLN A 8 -9.45 0.66 12.89
N THR A 9 -8.87 1.07 11.76
CA THR A 9 -9.53 1.99 10.83
C THR A 9 -10.34 1.23 9.78
N ARG A 10 -11.38 1.87 9.25
CA ARG A 10 -12.12 1.40 8.07
C ARG A 10 -11.65 2.16 6.83
N PRO A 11 -11.63 1.52 5.65
CA PRO A 11 -11.18 2.17 4.42
C PRO A 11 -12.18 3.24 3.95
N PRO A 12 -11.75 4.25 3.16
CA PRO A 12 -12.62 5.31 2.67
C PRO A 12 -13.87 4.80 1.92
N ARG A 13 -13.75 3.67 1.21
CA ARG A 13 -14.88 3.01 0.51
C ARG A 13 -16.01 2.53 1.42
N ALA A 14 -15.78 2.43 2.73
CA ALA A 14 -16.81 1.99 3.69
C ALA A 14 -17.79 3.12 4.06
N PHE A 15 -17.42 4.38 3.83
CA PHE A 15 -18.22 5.54 4.23
C PHE A 15 -18.75 6.34 3.03
N VAL A 16 -18.07 6.28 1.88
CA VAL A 16 -18.42 7.06 0.70
C VAL A 16 -18.81 6.15 -0.45
N ALA A 17 -20.06 6.29 -0.90
CA ALA A 17 -20.68 5.48 -1.95
C ALA A 17 -20.34 5.91 -3.39
N ASP A 18 -19.52 6.95 -3.60
CA ASP A 18 -19.19 7.37 -4.98
C ASP A 18 -18.46 6.27 -5.74
N VAL A 19 -18.56 6.36 -7.06
CA VAL A 19 -17.89 5.49 -8.02
C VAL A 19 -16.36 5.64 -7.86
N PRO A 20 -15.66 4.63 -7.30
CA PRO A 20 -14.21 4.63 -7.24
C PRO A 20 -13.58 4.47 -8.63
N TRP A 21 -12.26 4.69 -8.73
CA TRP A 21 -11.53 4.59 -10.00
C TRP A 21 -11.86 3.30 -10.77
N ARG A 22 -12.20 3.45 -12.06
CA ARG A 22 -12.57 2.35 -12.96
C ARG A 22 -11.31 1.77 -13.60
N SER A 23 -11.13 0.45 -13.43
CA SER A 23 -10.02 -0.30 -14.01
C SER A 23 -10.53 -1.66 -14.50
N ARG A 24 -9.96 -2.16 -15.60
CA ARG A 24 -10.21 -3.52 -16.11
C ARG A 24 -9.84 -4.60 -15.08
N TRP A 25 -8.92 -4.30 -14.17
CA TRP A 25 -8.46 -5.21 -13.11
C TRP A 25 -9.21 -5.04 -11.79
N ARG A 26 -10.19 -4.14 -11.72
CA ARG A 26 -10.92 -3.83 -10.49
C ARG A 26 -11.60 -5.05 -9.89
N GLY A 27 -12.25 -5.87 -10.72
CA GLY A 27 -12.96 -7.06 -10.24
C GLY A 27 -12.02 -8.08 -9.58
N VAL A 28 -10.83 -8.27 -10.15
CA VAL A 28 -9.79 -9.13 -9.58
C VAL A 28 -9.30 -8.56 -8.24
N ASN A 29 -9.02 -7.25 -8.20
CA ASN A 29 -8.57 -6.58 -6.98
C ASN A 29 -9.61 -6.69 -5.84
N VAL A 30 -10.90 -6.46 -6.14
CA VAL A 30 -11.98 -6.60 -5.14
C VAL A 30 -12.12 -8.05 -4.67
N ARG A 31 -11.97 -9.04 -5.55
CA ARG A 31 -12.01 -10.46 -5.15
C ARG A 31 -10.85 -10.84 -4.24
N LEU A 32 -9.63 -10.41 -4.57
CA LEU A 32 -8.46 -10.62 -3.72
C LEU A 32 -8.68 -9.95 -2.37
N LEU A 33 -9.05 -8.68 -2.38
CA LEU A 33 -9.37 -7.93 -1.17
C LEU A 33 -10.41 -8.64 -0.31
N SER A 34 -11.51 -9.15 -0.88
CA SER A 34 -12.54 -9.84 -0.10
C SER A 34 -12.07 -11.17 0.52
N ALA A 35 -11.12 -11.85 -0.13
CA ALA A 35 -10.64 -13.16 0.30
C ALA A 35 -9.42 -13.09 1.23
N THR A 36 -8.57 -12.06 1.08
CA THR A 36 -7.26 -12.00 1.76
C THR A 36 -7.15 -10.87 2.77
N SER A 37 -8.05 -9.89 2.73
CA SER A 37 -8.04 -8.80 3.71
C SER A 37 -8.90 -9.16 4.91
N ILE A 38 -8.33 -8.88 6.09
CA ILE A 38 -9.00 -8.93 7.38
C ILE A 38 -10.15 -7.92 7.52
N GLN A 39 -10.37 -7.05 6.52
CA GLN A 39 -11.41 -5.98 6.45
C GLN A 39 -11.37 -4.95 7.58
N VAL A 40 -10.57 -5.17 8.61
CA VAL A 40 -10.33 -4.29 9.74
C VAL A 40 -8.89 -3.82 9.70
N ASN A 41 -8.71 -2.50 9.82
CA ASN A 41 -7.44 -1.76 9.81
C ASN A 41 -6.77 -1.54 8.43
N THR A 42 -6.67 -0.25 8.07
CA THR A 42 -5.89 0.24 6.93
C THR A 42 -4.59 0.93 7.36
N PHE A 43 -4.34 1.13 8.66
CA PHE A 43 -3.22 1.93 9.14
C PHE A 43 -2.15 1.11 9.89
N PRO A 44 -0.86 1.29 9.56
CA PRO A 44 -0.33 1.88 8.31
C PRO A 44 -0.51 0.92 7.11
N SER A 45 -0.36 1.42 5.89
CA SER A 45 -0.50 0.59 4.69
C SER A 45 0.67 -0.39 4.52
N GLY A 46 0.39 -1.67 4.69
CA GLY A 46 1.35 -2.76 4.44
C GLY A 46 1.82 -2.81 2.99
N HIS A 47 0.90 -2.70 2.02
CA HIS A 47 1.23 -2.69 0.59
C HIS A 47 2.20 -1.57 0.22
N ALA A 48 2.02 -0.37 0.79
CA ALA A 48 2.92 0.76 0.54
C ALA A 48 4.29 0.52 1.18
N ALA A 49 4.32 0.01 2.42
CA ALA A 49 5.56 -0.29 3.13
C ALA A 49 6.37 -1.38 2.42
N GLU A 50 5.76 -2.53 2.12
CA GLU A 50 6.40 -3.68 1.48
C GLU A 50 6.92 -3.34 0.07
N ALA A 51 6.13 -2.59 -0.72
CA ALA A 51 6.56 -2.16 -2.05
C ALA A 51 7.80 -1.27 -1.98
N LEU A 52 7.85 -0.31 -1.03
CA LEU A 52 9.00 0.56 -0.87
C LEU A 52 10.24 -0.21 -0.40
N VAL A 53 10.10 -1.13 0.57
CA VAL A 53 11.22 -1.99 1.00
C VAL A 53 11.72 -2.84 -0.16
N ALA A 54 10.83 -3.42 -0.98
CA ALA A 54 11.22 -4.19 -2.15
C ALA A 54 12.01 -3.35 -3.17
N ALA A 55 11.63 -2.08 -3.37
CA ALA A 55 12.38 -1.15 -4.22
C ALA A 55 13.76 -0.79 -3.64
N LEU A 56 13.84 -0.58 -2.33
CA LEU A 56 15.10 -0.30 -1.63
C LEU A 56 16.05 -1.51 -1.69
N LEU A 57 15.54 -2.74 -1.55
CA LEU A 57 16.35 -3.96 -1.63
C LEU A 57 17.07 -4.12 -2.97
N VAL A 58 16.52 -3.59 -4.06
CA VAL A 58 17.14 -3.66 -5.39
C VAL A 58 17.88 -2.38 -5.77
N ILE A 59 18.10 -1.43 -4.85
CA ILE A 59 18.68 -0.12 -5.19
C ILE A 59 20.06 -0.23 -5.83
N GLY A 60 20.84 -1.26 -5.48
CA GLY A 60 22.16 -1.56 -6.05
C GLY A 60 22.14 -2.28 -7.41
N ALA A 61 20.96 -2.61 -7.95
CA ALA A 61 20.80 -3.16 -9.29
C ALA A 61 21.02 -2.09 -10.38
N SER A 62 20.75 -2.44 -11.64
CA SER A 62 20.83 -1.46 -12.73
C SER A 62 19.83 -0.31 -12.51
N ARG A 63 20.20 0.90 -12.93
CA ARG A 63 19.35 2.10 -12.79
C ARG A 63 17.94 1.88 -13.33
N THR A 64 17.80 1.13 -14.42
CA THR A 64 16.51 0.77 -15.02
C THR A 64 15.66 -0.09 -14.08
N VAL A 65 16.24 -1.13 -13.47
CA VAL A 65 15.51 -2.01 -12.54
C VAL A 65 15.06 -1.22 -11.31
N SER A 66 15.96 -0.46 -10.69
CA SER A 66 15.63 0.35 -9.52
C SER A 66 14.53 1.37 -9.84
N ALA A 67 14.65 2.10 -10.96
CA ALA A 67 13.64 3.07 -11.40
C ALA A 67 12.27 2.42 -11.60
N TRP A 68 12.21 1.23 -12.23
CA TRP A 68 10.96 0.51 -12.39
C TRP A 68 10.37 0.05 -11.06
N MET A 69 11.18 -0.37 -10.10
CA MET A 69 10.65 -0.76 -8.78
C MET A 69 10.09 0.43 -7.99
N PHE A 70 10.74 1.59 -8.04
CA PHE A 70 10.19 2.82 -7.44
C PHE A 70 8.92 3.28 -8.17
N PHE A 71 8.87 3.17 -9.50
CA PHE A 71 7.65 3.43 -10.25
C PHE A 71 6.51 2.50 -9.82
N ASN A 72 6.76 1.20 -9.68
CA ASN A 72 5.77 0.24 -9.21
C ASN A 72 5.31 0.55 -7.78
N THR A 73 6.23 0.97 -6.89
CA THR A 73 5.91 1.41 -5.53
C THR A 73 4.93 2.59 -5.54
N ALA A 74 5.18 3.58 -6.38
CA ALA A 74 4.29 4.73 -6.57
C ALA A 74 2.93 4.28 -7.14
N ALA A 75 2.92 3.41 -8.15
CA ALA A 75 1.70 2.90 -8.77
C ALA A 75 0.83 2.07 -7.81
N ILE A 76 1.44 1.22 -6.98
CA ILE A 76 0.75 0.43 -5.95
C ILE A 76 0.14 1.36 -4.90
N SER A 77 0.92 2.32 -4.42
CA SER A 77 0.46 3.29 -3.41
C SER A 77 -0.67 4.17 -3.95
N ALA A 78 -0.54 4.65 -5.19
CA ALA A 78 -1.59 5.37 -5.89
C ALA A 78 -2.84 4.51 -6.08
N GLY A 79 -2.70 3.24 -6.48
CA GLY A 79 -3.81 2.30 -6.62
C GLY A 79 -4.54 2.06 -5.30
N ALA A 80 -3.81 1.98 -4.18
CA ALA A 80 -4.38 1.85 -2.84
C ALA A 80 -5.21 3.08 -2.44
N VAL A 81 -4.72 4.30 -2.73
CA VAL A 81 -5.40 5.55 -2.39
C VAL A 81 -6.56 5.85 -3.34
N LEU A 82 -6.31 5.85 -4.65
CA LEU A 82 -7.32 6.16 -5.68
C LEU A 82 -8.40 5.08 -5.76
N GLY A 83 -8.05 3.84 -5.44
CA GLY A 83 -9.00 2.74 -5.28
C GLY A 83 -9.83 2.81 -4.00
N ARG A 84 -9.56 3.80 -3.12
CA ARG A 84 -10.21 4.01 -1.81
C ARG A 84 -10.03 2.80 -0.88
N TYR A 85 -8.91 2.11 -1.01
CA TYR A 85 -8.50 1.01 -0.14
C TYR A 85 -7.78 1.52 1.10
N HIS A 86 -7.09 2.66 0.99
CA HIS A 86 -6.35 3.34 2.06
C HIS A 86 -6.55 4.84 1.95
N TYR A 87 -6.43 5.56 3.08
CA TYR A 87 -6.22 7.00 3.05
C TYR A 87 -4.79 7.30 2.57
N ALA A 88 -4.55 8.49 2.02
CA ALA A 88 -3.19 8.92 1.65
C ALA A 88 -2.24 8.90 2.86
N ALA A 89 -2.75 9.27 4.04
CA ALA A 89 -2.01 9.19 5.31
C ALA A 89 -1.55 7.76 5.63
N ASP A 90 -2.38 6.74 5.36
CA ASP A 90 -2.02 5.34 5.59
C ASP A 90 -0.85 4.91 4.70
N ALA A 91 -0.85 5.35 3.43
CA ALA A 91 0.23 5.06 2.48
C ALA A 91 1.55 5.75 2.87
N ILE A 92 1.48 7.03 3.24
CA ILE A 92 2.65 7.80 3.72
C ILE A 92 3.20 7.19 5.00
N ALA A 93 2.34 6.84 5.97
CA ALA A 93 2.77 6.16 7.18
C ALA A 93 3.42 4.81 6.90
N GLY A 94 2.92 4.06 5.91
CA GLY A 94 3.56 2.83 5.42
C GLY A 94 4.98 3.08 4.89
N TRP A 95 5.18 4.10 4.08
CA TRP A 95 6.51 4.49 3.60
C TRP A 95 7.44 4.93 4.73
N ILE A 96 6.95 5.70 5.70
CA ILE A 96 7.72 6.09 6.88
C ILE A 96 8.20 4.85 7.64
N VAL A 97 7.30 3.88 7.88
CA VAL A 97 7.67 2.61 8.53
C VAL A 97 8.75 1.89 7.73
N ALA A 98 8.61 1.79 6.41
CA ALA A 98 9.60 1.15 5.55
C ALA A 98 10.98 1.84 5.63
N VAL A 99 11.04 3.17 5.58
CA VAL A 99 12.29 3.93 5.68
C VAL A 99 12.92 3.76 7.07
N VAL A 100 12.13 3.80 8.14
CA VAL A 100 12.64 3.60 9.51
C VAL A 100 13.21 2.20 9.67
N VAL A 101 12.49 1.16 9.22
CA VAL A 101 12.98 -0.22 9.28
C VAL A 101 14.24 -0.41 8.44
N TRP A 102 14.28 0.17 7.23
CA TRP A 102 15.46 0.14 6.37
C TRP A 102 16.66 0.80 7.05
N TRP A 103 16.47 1.96 7.68
CA TRP A 103 17.55 2.66 8.38
C TRP A 103 18.04 1.91 9.63
N LEU A 104 17.14 1.19 10.32
CA LEU A 104 17.51 0.41 11.51
C LEU A 104 18.22 -0.91 11.19
N LEU A 105 17.94 -1.51 10.03
CA LEU A 105 18.37 -2.88 9.69
C LEU A 105 19.28 -3.00 8.46
N GLY A 106 19.41 -1.95 7.64
CA GLY A 106 20.23 -1.90 6.43
C GLY A 106 21.56 -1.19 6.66
#